data_AF-A0A8T3TI57-F1
#
_entry.id   AF-A0A8T3TI57-F1
#
_cell.length_a   1.000
_cell.length_b   1.000
_cell.length_c   1.000
_cell.angle_alpha   90.00
_cell.angle_beta   90.00
_cell.angle_gamma   90.00
#
_symmetry.space_group_name_H-M   'P 1'
#
loop_
_entity.id
_entity.type
_entity.pdbx_description
1 polymer ?
#
loop_
_entity_poly.entity_id
_entity_poly.type
_entity_poly.pdbx_seq_one_letter_code
_entity_poly.pdbx_strand_id
1 'polypeptide(L)'
;MAPSAPSTVASGFARVITGDTPVYGETELDSEPIALLDEERQVYVSQEPVEVDGNVWYRVEFDNFMSGVGEYMFGWLPAQTAAGRPALRPDPPAECVALPIILDQLAGLEPTEALHCYGASEIRLRGTVLRHRLATEPGYAVSPAWLSIEQDHLLAGKLGSAIYSGRLDFNIHPSLDIEPPFGALVEVVGHFDDPVASTCRREPRSGFQPSLPGEDELWCRQRFVVTELRIIEE
;
A
#
# COMPACT_ATOMS: atom_id res chain seq x y z
N MET A 1 2.19 -40.36 -11.19
CA MET A 1 2.91 -39.08 -11.01
C MET A 1 2.14 -38.31 -9.95
N ALA A 2 2.76 -37.97 -8.82
CA ALA A 2 2.13 -37.08 -7.85
C ALA A 2 2.01 -35.68 -8.47
N PRO A 3 0.89 -34.96 -8.31
CA PRO A 3 0.81 -33.58 -8.73
C PRO A 3 1.90 -32.78 -8.00
N SER A 4 2.72 -32.07 -8.76
CA SER A 4 3.66 -31.10 -8.20
C SER A 4 2.88 -30.08 -7.37
N ALA A 5 3.35 -29.82 -6.15
CA ALA A 5 2.74 -28.85 -5.26
C ALA A 5 2.57 -27.51 -6.00
N PRO A 6 1.41 -26.84 -5.87
CA PRO A 6 1.23 -25.53 -6.48
C PRO A 6 2.32 -24.60 -5.97
N SER A 7 2.97 -23.87 -6.88
CA SER A 7 3.90 -22.80 -6.51
C SER A 7 3.13 -21.77 -5.68
N THR A 8 3.46 -21.65 -4.40
CA THR A 8 2.91 -20.61 -3.53
C THR A 8 3.40 -19.25 -4.01
N VAL A 9 2.48 -18.31 -4.16
CA VAL A 9 2.81 -16.91 -4.43
C VAL A 9 3.07 -16.26 -3.07
N ALA A 10 4.31 -15.81 -2.85
CA ALA A 10 4.65 -14.99 -1.68
C ALA A 10 3.98 -13.61 -1.77
N SER A 11 3.99 -12.85 -0.68
CA SER A 11 3.53 -11.45 -0.72
C SER A 11 4.23 -10.64 -1.82
N GLY A 12 3.46 -9.84 -2.56
CA GLY A 12 3.96 -9.10 -3.73
C GLY A 12 3.01 -9.14 -4.93
N PHE A 13 3.49 -8.63 -6.08
CA PHE A 13 2.69 -8.54 -7.29
C PHE A 13 2.49 -9.91 -7.96
N ALA A 14 1.27 -10.11 -8.45
CA ALA A 14 0.86 -11.30 -9.16
C ALA A 14 -0.09 -10.95 -10.30
N ARG A 15 -0.25 -11.88 -11.25
CA ARG A 15 -1.24 -11.79 -12.32
C ARG A 15 -2.23 -12.92 -12.24
N VAL A 16 -3.48 -12.59 -12.52
CA VAL A 16 -4.56 -13.56 -12.70
C VAL A 16 -4.31 -14.37 -13.97
N ILE A 17 -4.29 -15.70 -13.86
CA ILE A 17 -4.01 -16.63 -14.97
C ILE A 17 -5.29 -16.94 -15.78
N THR A 18 -6.45 -16.77 -15.17
CA THR A 18 -7.73 -17.19 -15.73
C THR A 18 -8.72 -16.04 -15.71
N GLY A 19 -9.36 -15.74 -16.84
CA GLY A 19 -10.48 -14.80 -16.87
C GLY A 19 -11.63 -15.24 -15.97
N ASP A 20 -12.44 -14.27 -15.55
CA ASP A 20 -13.57 -14.43 -14.64
C ASP A 20 -13.20 -15.11 -13.30
N THR A 21 -11.98 -14.86 -12.79
CA THR A 21 -11.56 -15.43 -11.50
C THR A 21 -12.33 -14.74 -10.36
N PRO A 22 -13.11 -15.49 -9.55
CA PRO A 22 -13.90 -14.89 -8.48
C PRO A 22 -13.02 -14.46 -7.31
N VAL A 23 -13.35 -13.30 -6.75
CA VAL A 23 -12.81 -12.77 -5.51
C VAL A 23 -13.93 -12.72 -4.49
N TYR A 24 -13.65 -13.16 -3.28
CA TYR A 24 -14.64 -13.35 -2.23
C TYR A 24 -14.38 -12.41 -1.05
N GLY A 25 -15.43 -12.03 -0.31
CA GLY A 25 -15.28 -11.26 0.92
C GLY A 25 -14.62 -12.07 2.05
N GLU A 26 -14.84 -13.38 2.04
CA GLU A 26 -14.39 -14.36 3.04
C GLU A 26 -13.76 -15.58 2.35
N THR A 27 -13.06 -16.43 3.10
CA THR A 27 -12.40 -17.65 2.58
C THR A 27 -13.40 -18.81 2.41
N GLU A 28 -14.51 -18.56 1.73
CA GLU A 28 -15.60 -19.52 1.53
C GLU A 28 -15.97 -19.62 0.04
N LEU A 29 -15.77 -20.79 -0.58
CA LEU A 29 -16.02 -20.99 -2.02
C LEU A 29 -17.50 -20.88 -2.40
N ASP A 30 -18.41 -21.17 -1.47
CA ASP A 30 -19.86 -21.13 -1.69
C ASP A 30 -20.46 -19.74 -1.48
N SER A 31 -19.66 -18.75 -1.06
CA SER A 31 -20.11 -17.36 -0.90
C SER A 31 -20.24 -16.64 -2.24
N GLU A 32 -21.05 -15.57 -2.27
CA GLU A 32 -21.17 -14.73 -3.48
C GLU A 32 -19.84 -13.98 -3.72
N PRO A 33 -19.25 -14.06 -4.93
CA PRO A 33 -18.08 -13.27 -5.25
C PRO A 33 -18.38 -11.76 -5.17
N ILE A 34 -17.50 -11.01 -4.53
CA ILE A 34 -17.56 -9.54 -4.47
C ILE A 34 -17.00 -8.89 -5.75
N ALA A 35 -16.18 -9.62 -6.51
CA ALA A 35 -15.64 -9.20 -7.80
C ALA A 35 -15.28 -10.40 -8.68
N LEU A 36 -15.14 -10.13 -9.99
CA LEU A 36 -14.56 -11.04 -10.98
C LEU A 36 -13.34 -10.36 -11.60
N LEU A 37 -12.21 -11.06 -11.64
CA LEU A 37 -10.98 -10.53 -12.24
C LEU A 37 -10.74 -11.13 -13.63
N ASP A 38 -10.42 -10.25 -14.56
CA ASP A 38 -9.99 -10.63 -15.91
C ASP A 38 -8.63 -11.32 -15.91
N GLU A 39 -8.37 -12.09 -16.97
CA GLU A 39 -7.05 -12.66 -17.23
C GLU A 39 -6.02 -11.53 -17.37
N GLU A 40 -4.79 -11.77 -16.93
CA GLU A 40 -3.70 -10.78 -16.94
C GLU A 40 -3.92 -9.56 -16.04
N ARG A 41 -5.03 -9.50 -15.28
CA ARG A 41 -5.20 -8.48 -14.24
C ARG A 41 -4.09 -8.61 -13.21
N GLN A 42 -3.37 -7.52 -12.99
CA GLN A 42 -2.38 -7.43 -11.92
C GLN A 42 -3.09 -7.21 -10.58
N VAL A 43 -2.61 -7.91 -9.56
CA VAL A 43 -3.05 -7.81 -8.17
C VAL A 43 -1.82 -7.75 -7.25
N TYR A 44 -2.01 -7.27 -6.02
CA TYR A 44 -0.99 -7.34 -4.98
C TYR A 44 -1.43 -8.32 -3.90
N VAL A 45 -0.65 -9.39 -3.70
CA VAL A 45 -0.84 -10.35 -2.60
C VAL A 45 -0.34 -9.72 -1.31
N SER A 46 -1.28 -9.33 -0.43
CA SER A 46 -0.98 -8.48 0.72
C SER A 46 -0.46 -9.21 1.95
N GLN A 47 -0.67 -10.53 2.03
CA GLN A 47 -0.25 -11.35 3.16
C GLN A 47 0.11 -12.77 2.72
N GLU A 48 0.73 -13.52 3.63
CA GLU A 48 1.05 -14.93 3.39
C GLU A 48 -0.22 -15.77 3.16
N PRO A 49 -0.14 -16.82 2.33
CA PRO A 49 -1.31 -17.64 2.01
C PRO A 49 -1.84 -18.35 3.25
N VAL A 50 -3.16 -18.44 3.37
CA VAL A 50 -3.83 -19.16 4.47
C VAL A 50 -4.52 -20.41 3.94
N GLU A 51 -4.50 -21.49 4.72
CA GLU A 51 -5.23 -22.70 4.40
C GLU A 51 -6.55 -22.76 5.19
N VAL A 52 -7.67 -22.82 4.48
CA VAL A 52 -9.03 -22.92 5.05
C VAL A 52 -9.79 -23.99 4.29
N ASP A 53 -10.34 -24.96 5.01
CA ASP A 53 -11.10 -26.09 4.47
C ASP A 53 -10.39 -26.83 3.32
N GLY A 54 -9.07 -26.99 3.45
CA GLY A 54 -8.22 -27.67 2.46
C GLY A 54 -7.93 -26.85 1.19
N ASN A 55 -8.33 -25.58 1.16
CA ASN A 55 -8.01 -24.65 0.09
C ASN A 55 -6.99 -23.63 0.56
N VAL A 56 -6.01 -23.32 -0.29
CA VAL A 56 -5.09 -22.20 -0.07
C VAL A 56 -5.72 -20.94 -0.61
N TRP A 57 -5.68 -19.86 0.16
CA TRP A 57 -6.27 -18.57 -0.19
C TRP A 57 -5.22 -17.46 -0.16
N TYR A 58 -5.27 -16.61 -1.18
CA TYR A 58 -4.50 -15.38 -1.26
C TYR A 58 -5.40 -14.20 -0.93
N ARG A 59 -4.91 -13.28 -0.10
CA ARG A 59 -5.54 -11.99 0.06
C ARG A 59 -4.96 -11.05 -0.98
N VAL A 60 -5.82 -10.44 -1.78
CA VAL A 60 -5.39 -9.61 -2.91
C VAL A 60 -5.98 -8.22 -2.81
N GLU A 61 -5.15 -7.21 -3.08
CA GLU A 61 -5.58 -5.90 -3.55
C GLU A 61 -5.71 -5.98 -5.07
N PHE A 62 -6.87 -5.64 -5.62
CA PHE A 62 -7.13 -5.81 -7.06
C PHE A 62 -7.64 -4.55 -7.77
N ASP A 63 -8.03 -3.51 -7.03
CA ASP A 63 -8.32 -2.17 -7.55
C ASP A 63 -7.54 -1.14 -6.73
N ASN A 64 -6.83 -0.25 -7.41
CA ASN A 64 -5.93 0.71 -6.79
C ASN A 64 -6.71 1.66 -5.85
N PHE A 65 -6.23 1.78 -4.61
CA PHE A 65 -6.75 2.68 -3.58
C PHE A 65 -7.01 4.12 -4.07
N MET A 66 -6.26 4.59 -5.06
CA MET A 66 -6.36 5.96 -5.56
C MET A 66 -7.45 6.21 -6.61
N SER A 67 -8.13 5.20 -7.17
CA SER A 67 -9.16 5.44 -8.20
C SER A 67 -10.50 5.97 -7.66
N GLY A 68 -10.68 5.99 -6.34
CA GLY A 68 -11.84 6.58 -5.67
C GLY A 68 -13.12 5.73 -5.80
N VAL A 69 -13.80 5.56 -4.66
CA VAL A 69 -15.20 5.07 -4.52
C VAL A 69 -15.53 3.69 -5.15
N GLY A 70 -14.65 2.70 -4.98
CA GLY A 70 -15.03 1.28 -5.05
C GLY A 70 -15.28 0.71 -3.65
N GLU A 71 -16.39 -0.03 -3.45
CA GLU A 71 -16.73 -0.65 -2.15
C GLU A 71 -15.77 -1.79 -1.75
N TYR A 72 -15.02 -2.35 -2.70
CA TYR A 72 -14.15 -3.50 -2.46
C TYR A 72 -12.81 -3.36 -3.17
N MET A 73 -11.76 -2.99 -2.44
CA MET A 73 -10.38 -2.97 -2.96
C MET A 73 -9.63 -4.26 -2.63
N PHE A 74 -10.16 -5.04 -1.69
CA PHE A 74 -9.54 -6.25 -1.16
C PHE A 74 -10.52 -7.41 -1.16
N GLY A 75 -9.97 -8.61 -1.34
CA GLY A 75 -10.72 -9.83 -1.13
C GLY A 75 -9.83 -11.06 -1.12
N TRP A 76 -10.48 -12.22 -1.04
CA TRP A 76 -9.85 -13.52 -1.01
C TRP A 76 -9.99 -14.19 -2.36
N LEU A 77 -8.87 -14.70 -2.87
CA LEU A 77 -8.77 -15.38 -4.14
C LEU A 77 -8.22 -16.79 -3.89
N PRO A 78 -8.96 -17.85 -4.25
CA PRO A 78 -8.50 -19.22 -4.01
C PRO A 78 -7.31 -19.52 -4.92
N ALA A 79 -6.27 -20.16 -4.37
CA ALA A 79 -5.03 -20.43 -5.10
C ALA A 79 -5.23 -21.27 -6.36
N GLN A 80 -6.33 -22.03 -6.41
CA GLN A 80 -6.76 -22.79 -7.56
C GLN A 80 -8.21 -22.46 -7.91
N THR A 81 -8.50 -22.41 -9.20
CA THR A 81 -9.86 -22.41 -9.74
C THR A 81 -10.59 -23.71 -9.41
N ALA A 82 -11.91 -23.75 -9.55
CA ALA A 82 -12.71 -24.98 -9.37
C ALA A 82 -12.27 -26.15 -10.28
N ALA A 83 -11.57 -25.85 -11.39
CA ALA A 83 -10.98 -26.83 -12.30
C ALA A 83 -9.57 -27.31 -11.87
N GLY A 84 -9.07 -26.91 -10.71
CA GLY A 84 -7.74 -27.26 -10.18
C GLY A 84 -6.57 -26.54 -10.86
N ARG A 85 -6.83 -25.50 -11.68
CA ARG A 85 -5.78 -24.68 -12.29
C ARG A 85 -5.33 -23.57 -11.32
N PRO A 86 -4.04 -23.24 -11.24
CA PRO A 86 -3.58 -22.10 -10.44
C PRO A 86 -4.29 -20.81 -10.87
N ALA A 87 -4.71 -20.00 -9.90
CA ALA A 87 -5.42 -18.75 -10.17
C ALA A 87 -4.47 -17.57 -10.37
N LEU A 88 -3.30 -17.59 -9.72
CA LEU A 88 -2.29 -16.53 -9.78
C LEU A 88 -0.93 -17.07 -10.24
N ARG A 89 -0.20 -16.23 -10.97
CA ARG A 89 1.24 -16.39 -11.21
C ARG A 89 1.99 -15.19 -10.61
N PRO A 90 3.19 -15.38 -10.04
CA PRO A 90 4.04 -14.26 -9.68
C PRO A 90 4.25 -13.34 -10.89
N ASP A 91 4.12 -12.04 -10.65
CA ASP A 91 4.34 -10.99 -11.64
C ASP A 91 5.21 -9.93 -10.99
N PRO A 92 6.54 -10.19 -10.86
CA PRO A 92 7.42 -9.19 -10.27
C PRO A 92 7.26 -7.88 -11.05
N PRO A 93 7.22 -6.72 -10.37
CA PRO A 93 7.05 -5.45 -11.04
C PRO A 93 8.22 -5.16 -11.97
N ALA A 94 8.10 -4.08 -12.75
CA ALA A 94 9.23 -3.53 -13.46
C ALA A 94 10.43 -3.35 -12.50
N GLU A 95 11.64 -3.48 -13.03
CA GLU A 95 12.86 -3.33 -12.22
C GLU A 95 12.79 -2.07 -11.36
N CYS A 96 12.88 -2.26 -10.04
CA CYS A 96 12.88 -1.16 -9.09
C CYS A 96 14.03 -0.19 -9.42
N VAL A 97 13.73 1.11 -9.38
CA VAL A 97 14.74 2.14 -9.61
C VAL A 97 15.82 2.01 -8.53
N ALA A 98 17.08 1.92 -8.95
CA ALA A 98 18.19 1.79 -8.02
C ALA A 98 18.34 3.05 -7.16
N LEU A 99 18.73 2.86 -5.89
CA LEU A 99 19.10 3.96 -5.01
C LEU A 99 20.43 4.60 -5.45
N PRO A 100 20.61 5.93 -5.29
CA PRO A 100 19.65 6.87 -4.70
C PRO A 100 18.53 7.26 -5.68
N ILE A 101 17.28 7.16 -5.22
CA ILE A 101 16.10 7.64 -5.94
C ILE A 101 15.83 9.11 -5.60
N ILE A 102 15.32 9.88 -6.55
CA ILE A 102 14.88 11.27 -6.30
C ILE A 102 13.38 11.32 -5.97
N LEU A 103 12.95 12.37 -5.27
CA LEU A 103 11.56 12.56 -4.85
C LEU A 103 10.55 12.41 -6.00
N ASP A 104 10.82 13.00 -7.17
CA ASP A 104 9.90 12.92 -8.32
C ASP A 104 9.73 11.49 -8.84
N GLN A 105 10.78 10.67 -8.76
CA GLN A 105 10.71 9.26 -9.15
C GLN A 105 9.91 8.47 -8.11
N LEU A 106 10.18 8.68 -6.82
CA LEU A 106 9.50 7.94 -5.75
C LEU A 106 8.01 8.30 -5.67
N ALA A 107 7.69 9.59 -5.76
CA ALA A 107 6.32 10.09 -5.78
C ALA A 107 5.55 9.73 -7.07
N GLY A 108 6.25 9.22 -8.09
CA GLY A 108 5.64 8.69 -9.31
C GLY A 108 5.25 7.22 -9.23
N LEU A 109 5.64 6.51 -8.15
CA LEU A 109 5.25 5.13 -7.92
C LEU A 109 3.91 5.06 -7.21
N GLU A 110 3.17 3.98 -7.48
CA GLU A 110 2.00 3.63 -6.66
C GLU A 110 2.43 3.21 -5.25
N PRO A 111 1.60 3.40 -4.20
CA PRO A 111 1.99 3.06 -2.84
C PRO A 111 2.41 1.59 -2.64
N THR A 112 1.74 0.65 -3.30
CA THR A 112 2.11 -0.79 -3.31
C THR A 112 3.42 -1.04 -4.03
N GLU A 113 3.71 -0.31 -5.10
CA GLU A 113 4.96 -0.41 -5.86
C GLU A 113 6.13 0.12 -5.04
N ALA A 114 5.96 1.27 -4.37
CA ALA A 114 6.96 1.82 -3.47
C ALA A 114 7.25 0.87 -2.28
N LEU A 115 6.20 0.31 -1.67
CA LEU A 115 6.33 -0.70 -0.63
C LEU A 115 7.09 -1.95 -1.13
N HIS A 116 6.73 -2.47 -2.31
CA HIS A 116 7.40 -3.63 -2.88
C HIS A 116 8.88 -3.35 -3.16
N CYS A 117 9.19 -2.20 -3.77
CA CYS A 117 10.54 -1.89 -4.22
C CYS A 117 11.49 -1.51 -3.10
N TYR A 118 11.00 -0.80 -2.08
CA TYR A 118 11.87 -0.26 -1.04
C TYR A 118 11.60 -0.86 0.33
N GLY A 119 10.36 -1.22 0.67
CA GLY A 119 10.01 -1.74 1.99
C GLY A 119 10.70 -0.96 3.10
N ALA A 120 11.34 -1.69 4.02
CA ALA A 120 12.10 -1.14 5.14
C ALA A 120 13.47 -0.50 4.77
N SER A 121 13.80 -0.36 3.49
CA SER A 121 15.06 0.27 3.06
C SER A 121 15.01 1.78 3.31
N GLU A 122 16.11 2.32 3.84
CA GLU A 122 16.23 3.76 4.06
C GLU A 122 16.39 4.52 2.74
N ILE A 123 15.55 5.53 2.55
CA ILE A 123 15.56 6.43 1.40
C ILE A 123 15.84 7.85 1.88
N ARG A 124 16.88 8.46 1.30
CA ARG A 124 17.20 9.87 1.53
C ARG A 124 16.58 10.75 0.46
N LEU A 125 15.77 11.71 0.87
CA LEU A 125 15.08 12.64 -0.01
C LEU A 125 15.34 14.09 0.41
N ARG A 126 15.21 15.01 -0.55
CA ARG A 126 15.23 16.44 -0.31
C ARG A 126 14.00 17.06 -0.94
N GLY A 127 13.35 17.96 -0.22
CA GLY A 127 12.16 18.66 -0.71
C GLY A 127 11.71 19.78 0.21
N THR A 128 10.68 20.50 -0.21
CA THR A 128 10.03 21.53 0.57
C THR A 128 8.82 20.95 1.28
N VAL A 129 8.69 21.24 2.58
CA VAL A 129 7.54 20.81 3.37
C VAL A 129 6.32 21.64 3.00
N LEU A 130 5.28 20.98 2.53
CA LEU A 130 3.94 21.54 2.36
C LEU A 130 3.00 20.94 3.42
N ARG A 131 1.81 21.53 3.53
CA ARG A 131 0.72 20.99 4.35
C ARG A 131 -0.49 20.72 3.48
N HIS A 132 -1.10 19.56 3.66
CA HIS A 132 -2.47 19.38 3.23
C HIS A 132 -3.38 20.35 4.01
N ARG A 133 -4.36 20.94 3.33
CA ARG A 133 -5.55 21.46 3.99
C ARG A 133 -6.67 20.52 3.59
N LEU A 134 -6.88 19.47 4.37
CA LEU A 134 -8.08 18.68 4.20
C LEU A 134 -9.28 19.59 4.50
N ALA A 135 -10.10 19.83 3.48
CA ALA A 135 -11.34 20.59 3.65
C ALA A 135 -12.40 19.80 4.43
N THR A 136 -12.17 18.50 4.62
CA THR A 136 -13.06 17.54 5.25
C THR A 136 -12.31 16.72 6.28
N GLU A 137 -13.02 16.37 7.35
CA GLU A 137 -12.56 15.40 8.33
C GLU A 137 -12.28 14.04 7.65
N PRO A 138 -11.18 13.35 7.96
CA PRO A 138 -10.89 12.03 7.38
C PRO A 138 -11.95 11.00 7.72
N GLY A 139 -12.16 10.05 6.81
CA GLY A 139 -13.14 8.99 7.02
C GLY A 139 -12.79 7.99 8.10
N TYR A 140 -11.54 7.97 8.57
CA TYR A 140 -11.04 7.01 9.55
C TYR A 140 -10.19 7.70 10.62
N ALA A 141 -10.35 7.29 11.87
CA ALA A 141 -9.35 7.54 12.90
C ALA A 141 -8.29 6.44 12.83
N VAL A 142 -7.00 6.81 12.86
CA VAL A 142 -5.89 5.85 12.76
C VAL A 142 -5.20 5.71 14.11
N SER A 143 -4.88 4.48 14.51
CA SER A 143 -4.06 4.17 15.68
C SER A 143 -2.84 3.36 15.24
N PRO A 144 -1.60 3.81 15.53
CA PRO A 144 -1.30 5.07 16.20
C PRO A 144 -1.58 6.29 15.32
N ALA A 145 -2.00 7.40 15.94
CA ALA A 145 -2.46 8.60 15.24
C ALA A 145 -1.39 9.28 14.37
N TRP A 146 -0.11 9.07 14.65
CA TRP A 146 0.97 9.64 13.86
C TRP A 146 1.13 8.98 12.48
N LEU A 147 0.57 7.78 12.26
CA LEU A 147 0.47 7.14 10.94
C LEU A 147 -0.76 7.60 10.13
N SER A 148 -1.60 8.46 10.72
CA SER A 148 -2.76 9.03 10.03
C SER A 148 -2.33 10.00 8.92
N ILE A 149 -3.16 10.14 7.90
CA ILE A 149 -3.06 11.24 6.92
C ILE A 149 -3.33 12.61 7.56
N GLU A 150 -3.86 12.66 8.78
CA GLU A 150 -4.12 13.89 9.54
C GLU A 150 -2.86 14.66 9.92
N GLN A 151 -1.67 14.05 9.84
CA GLN A 151 -0.43 14.77 10.11
C GLN A 151 -0.12 15.80 8.99
N ASP A 152 -0.82 15.74 7.85
CA ASP A 152 -0.84 16.73 6.78
C ASP A 152 0.52 17.02 6.11
N HIS A 153 1.60 16.27 6.39
CA HIS A 153 2.90 16.57 5.82
C HIS A 153 3.06 16.06 4.40
N LEU A 154 3.46 16.96 3.51
CA LEU A 154 3.78 16.68 2.13
C LEU A 154 5.22 17.09 1.85
N LEU A 155 6.01 16.21 1.25
CA LEU A 155 7.31 16.57 0.70
C LEU A 155 7.12 16.88 -0.79
N ALA A 156 7.40 18.12 -1.19
CA ALA A 156 7.34 18.55 -2.58
C ALA A 156 8.74 18.74 -3.15
N GLY A 157 8.91 18.40 -4.43
CA GLY A 157 10.10 18.74 -5.20
C GLY A 157 10.26 20.25 -5.42
N LYS A 158 10.98 20.63 -6.47
CA LYS A 158 11.19 22.06 -6.79
C LYS A 158 9.85 22.73 -7.14
N LEU A 159 9.42 23.67 -6.30
CA LEU A 159 8.28 24.55 -6.55
C LEU A 159 8.39 25.19 -7.95
N GLY A 160 7.58 24.74 -8.92
CA GLY A 160 7.56 25.29 -10.29
C GLY A 160 7.36 24.28 -11.42
N SER A 161 7.60 22.98 -11.22
CA SER A 161 7.04 21.92 -12.08
C SER A 161 5.56 21.71 -11.72
N ALA A 162 4.76 21.13 -12.63
CA ALA A 162 3.31 21.07 -12.52
C ALA A 162 2.82 20.75 -11.09
N ILE A 163 1.81 21.49 -10.62
CA ILE A 163 1.37 21.56 -9.21
C ILE A 163 1.16 20.18 -8.55
N TYR A 164 0.99 19.11 -9.31
CA TYR A 164 0.68 17.76 -8.83
C TYR A 164 1.79 16.70 -9.01
N SER A 165 2.89 16.98 -9.71
CA SER A 165 4.00 16.01 -9.83
C SER A 165 5.00 16.17 -8.68
N GLY A 166 5.50 15.05 -8.14
CA GLY A 166 6.60 15.08 -7.15
C GLY A 166 6.17 15.42 -5.73
N ARG A 167 4.99 14.94 -5.30
CA ARG A 167 4.49 15.06 -3.93
C ARG A 167 4.46 13.70 -3.27
N LEU A 168 5.06 13.61 -2.08
CA LEU A 168 5.04 12.42 -1.25
C LEU A 168 4.42 12.78 0.09
N ASP A 169 3.29 12.14 0.43
CA ASP A 169 2.80 12.13 1.81
C ASP A 169 3.83 11.44 2.69
N PHE A 170 4.16 12.05 3.83
CA PHE A 170 5.05 11.43 4.79
C PHE A 170 4.53 11.59 6.22
N ASN A 171 4.91 10.64 7.07
CA ASN A 171 4.62 10.67 8.49
C ASN A 171 5.93 10.84 9.25
N ILE A 172 5.95 11.67 10.29
CA ILE A 172 7.13 11.85 11.12
C ILE A 172 7.07 10.83 12.26
N HIS A 173 8.10 10.01 12.39
CA HIS A 173 8.18 9.07 13.49
C HIS A 173 8.26 9.83 14.83
N PRO A 174 7.49 9.45 15.86
CA PRO A 174 7.36 10.23 17.10
C PRO A 174 8.67 10.36 17.90
N SER A 175 9.69 9.54 17.61
CA SER A 175 11.00 9.66 18.24
C SER A 175 11.78 10.91 17.83
N LEU A 176 11.40 11.56 16.73
CA LEU A 176 12.11 12.75 16.24
C LEU A 176 11.75 14.03 17.02
N ASP A 177 10.59 14.08 17.66
CA ASP A 177 10.07 15.25 18.40
C ASP A 177 10.30 16.58 17.64
N ILE A 178 10.02 16.57 16.33
CA ILE A 178 10.21 17.70 15.44
C ILE A 178 8.98 17.93 14.57
N GLU A 179 8.61 19.19 14.42
CA GLU A 179 7.56 19.63 13.51
C GLU A 179 8.19 20.62 12.52
N PRO A 180 8.41 20.23 11.25
CA PRO A 180 9.04 21.12 10.28
C PRO A 180 8.12 22.30 9.92
N PRO A 181 8.67 23.52 9.80
CA PRO A 181 7.88 24.68 9.36
C PRO A 181 7.35 24.48 7.94
N PHE A 182 6.13 24.97 7.67
CA PHE A 182 5.61 25.04 6.31
C PHE A 182 6.53 25.88 5.42
N GLY A 183 6.84 25.38 4.23
CA GLY A 183 7.75 26.00 3.27
C GLY A 183 9.24 25.76 3.57
N ALA A 184 9.59 25.09 4.67
CA ALA A 184 10.98 24.77 4.97
C ALA A 184 11.55 23.79 3.93
N LEU A 185 12.77 24.05 3.48
CA LEU A 185 13.55 23.08 2.72
C LEU A 185 14.16 22.07 3.68
N VAL A 186 13.93 20.78 3.46
CA VAL A 186 14.40 19.70 4.33
C VAL A 186 15.13 18.63 3.55
N GLU A 187 16.04 17.95 4.23
CA GLU A 187 16.55 16.63 3.88
C GLU A 187 15.98 15.63 4.89
N VAL A 188 15.42 14.53 4.40
CA VAL A 188 14.82 13.47 5.23
C VAL A 188 15.43 12.12 4.91
N VAL A 189 15.48 11.24 5.91
CA VAL A 189 15.65 9.80 5.73
C VAL A 189 14.39 9.12 6.25
N GLY A 190 13.85 8.20 5.48
CA GLY A 190 12.67 7.44 5.87
C GLY A 190 12.56 6.11 5.13
N HIS A 191 11.51 5.36 5.43
CA HIS A 191 11.26 4.03 4.85
C HIS A 191 9.76 3.79 4.69
N PHE A 192 9.42 2.78 3.88
CA PHE A 192 8.12 2.14 3.92
C PHE A 192 8.17 0.95 4.88
N ASP A 193 7.07 0.24 5.06
CA ASP A 193 7.01 -0.98 5.88
C ASP A 193 7.50 -0.77 7.33
N ASP A 194 7.09 0.33 7.96
CA ASP A 194 7.45 0.59 9.35
C ASP A 194 6.93 -0.53 10.27
N PRO A 195 7.74 -1.06 11.22
CA PRO A 195 7.32 -2.18 12.07
C PRO A 195 6.02 -1.95 12.85
N VAL A 196 5.68 -0.70 13.16
CA VAL A 196 4.45 -0.33 13.88
C VAL A 196 3.21 -0.57 13.02
N ALA A 197 3.33 -0.66 11.69
CA ALA A 197 2.23 -0.92 10.78
C ALA A 197 1.46 -2.21 11.09
N SER A 198 2.11 -3.24 11.63
CA SER A 198 1.47 -4.50 12.08
C SER A 198 0.42 -4.29 13.19
N THR A 199 0.60 -3.25 13.99
CA THR A 199 -0.33 -2.86 15.07
C THR A 199 -1.33 -1.80 14.64
N CYS A 200 -1.24 -1.33 13.40
CA CYS A 200 -2.03 -0.23 12.91
C CYS A 200 -3.50 -0.61 12.75
N ARG A 201 -4.40 0.28 13.17
CA ARG A 201 -5.85 0.09 13.06
C ARG A 201 -6.50 1.37 12.54
N ARG A 202 -7.50 1.22 11.66
CA ARG A 202 -8.30 2.34 11.17
C ARG A 202 -9.75 2.12 11.61
N GLU A 203 -10.23 2.99 12.48
CA GLU A 203 -11.61 2.97 12.95
C GLU A 203 -12.45 3.88 12.04
N PRO A 204 -13.51 3.36 11.39
CA PRO A 204 -14.34 4.18 10.52
C PRO A 204 -15.08 5.25 11.34
N ARG A 205 -15.12 6.47 10.80
CA ARG A 205 -16.01 7.53 11.29
C ARG A 205 -17.40 7.37 10.67
N SER A 206 -18.36 8.16 11.16
CA SER A 206 -19.77 8.07 10.74
C SER A 206 -19.93 8.10 9.21
N GLY A 207 -20.55 7.06 8.65
CA GLY A 207 -20.79 6.93 7.22
C GLY A 207 -19.73 6.15 6.44
N PHE A 208 -18.66 5.69 7.08
CA PHE A 208 -17.63 4.83 6.48
C PHE A 208 -17.80 3.37 6.92
N GLN A 209 -17.45 2.44 6.04
CA GLN A 209 -17.45 1.01 6.35
C GLN A 209 -16.19 0.64 7.13
N PRO A 210 -16.22 -0.39 7.99
CA PRO A 210 -15.01 -0.94 8.58
C PRO A 210 -14.04 -1.42 7.50
N SER A 211 -12.74 -1.20 7.71
CA SER A 211 -11.70 -1.82 6.90
C SER A 211 -11.82 -3.34 6.97
N LEU A 212 -11.47 -4.01 5.87
CA LEU A 212 -11.41 -5.46 5.89
C LEU A 212 -10.12 -5.96 6.58
N PRO A 213 -10.07 -7.23 7.06
CA PRO A 213 -8.87 -7.78 7.67
C PRO A 213 -7.62 -7.64 6.77
N GLY A 214 -6.51 -7.17 7.34
CA GLY A 214 -5.23 -6.95 6.65
C GLY A 214 -5.14 -5.64 5.86
N GLU A 215 -6.25 -4.96 5.60
CA GLU A 215 -6.27 -3.69 4.86
C GLU A 215 -5.57 -2.57 5.65
N ASP A 216 -5.85 -2.48 6.96
CA ASP A 216 -5.23 -1.47 7.83
C ASP A 216 -3.71 -1.62 7.87
N GLU A 217 -3.24 -2.85 8.01
CA GLU A 217 -1.81 -3.14 8.05
C GLU A 217 -1.16 -2.74 6.72
N LEU A 218 -1.70 -3.19 5.58
CA LEU A 218 -1.14 -2.84 4.27
C LEU A 218 -1.13 -1.32 4.06
N TRP A 219 -2.24 -0.64 4.36
CA TRP A 219 -2.34 0.82 4.21
C TRP A 219 -1.31 1.56 5.07
N CYS A 220 -0.99 1.04 6.26
CA CYS A 220 0.04 1.62 7.12
C CYS A 220 1.47 1.27 6.66
N ARG A 221 1.70 0.06 6.14
CA ARG A 221 2.98 -0.34 5.54
C ARG A 221 3.34 0.52 4.32
N GLN A 222 2.34 1.01 3.59
CA GLN A 222 2.50 1.90 2.44
C GLN A 222 2.86 3.35 2.82
N ARG A 223 2.85 3.73 4.10
CA ARG A 223 3.21 5.09 4.54
C ARG A 223 4.71 5.27 4.51
N PHE A 224 5.18 6.38 3.94
CA PHE A 224 6.58 6.78 4.06
C PHE A 224 6.83 7.41 5.43
N VAL A 225 7.56 6.73 6.29
CA VAL A 225 7.85 7.16 7.66
C VAL A 225 9.24 7.77 7.72
N VAL A 226 9.32 9.04 8.10
CA VAL A 226 10.58 9.78 8.28
C VAL A 226 11.13 9.53 9.67
N THR A 227 12.38 9.05 9.72
CA THR A 227 13.15 8.71 10.92
C THR A 227 14.37 9.61 11.14
N GLU A 228 14.79 10.37 10.13
CA GLU A 228 15.72 11.49 10.27
C GLU A 228 15.20 12.72 9.51
N LEU A 229 15.28 13.91 10.10
CA LEU A 229 14.88 15.16 9.45
C LEU A 229 15.89 16.27 9.75
N ARG A 230 16.33 16.96 8.70
CA ARG A 230 17.21 18.12 8.79
C ARG A 230 16.64 19.29 8.00
N ILE A 231 16.38 20.40 8.69
CA ILE A 231 16.04 21.67 8.04
C ILE A 231 17.31 22.25 7.41
N ILE A 232 17.23 22.66 6.15
CA ILE A 232 18.31 23.28 5.40
C ILE A 232 18.08 24.79 5.42
N GLU A 233 18.96 25.51 6.10
CA GLU A 233 19.01 26.98 6.02
C GLU A 233 19.60 27.38 4.66
N GLU A 234 18.94 28.29 3.95
CA GLU A 234 19.46 28.92 2.72
C GLU A 234 20.39 30.10 3.01
#